data_AF-A0A087RSN5-F1
#
_entry.id   AF-A0A087RSN5-F1
#
_cell.length_a   1.000
_cell.length_b   1.000
_cell.length_c   1.000
_cell.angle_alpha   90.00
_cell.angle_beta   90.00
_cell.angle_gamma   90.00
#
_symmetry.space_group_name_H-M   'P 1'
#
loop_
_entity.id
_entity.type
_entity.pdbx_description
1 polymer ?
#
loop_
_entity_poly.entity_id
_entity_poly.type
_entity_poly.pdbx_seq_one_letter_code
_entity_poly.pdbx_strand_id
1 'polypeptide(L)'
;MEIKNQTLFFVGMIILILGILIIIFDYPQLQLLDNMDSESYYMLDEEKKNIHQRMKIEITVGAGLFVAGIGLLAVSFLKRFENRFR
;
A
#
# COMPACT_ATOMS: atom_id res chain seq x y z
N MET A 1 -9.22 -24.49 -0.16
CA MET A 1 -9.19 -23.54 -1.29
C MET A 1 -8.01 -23.92 -2.17
N GLU A 2 -8.24 -24.14 -3.45
CA GLU A 2 -7.16 -24.44 -4.41
C GLU A 2 -6.85 -23.17 -5.21
N ILE A 3 -5.57 -22.84 -5.40
CA ILE A 3 -5.15 -21.69 -6.20
C ILE A 3 -5.42 -22.02 -7.67
N LYS A 4 -6.36 -21.30 -8.29
CA LYS A 4 -6.76 -21.53 -9.69
C LYS A 4 -5.87 -20.83 -10.69
N ASN A 5 -5.29 -19.69 -10.32
CA ASN A 5 -4.33 -18.96 -11.14
C ASN A 5 -3.06 -18.67 -10.34
N GLN A 6 -2.05 -19.53 -10.49
CA GLN A 6 -0.78 -19.43 -9.77
C GLN A 6 -0.03 -18.13 -10.10
N THR A 7 0.01 -17.71 -11.38
CA THR A 7 0.68 -16.46 -11.77
C THR A 7 0.04 -15.25 -11.10
N LEU A 8 -1.29 -15.17 -11.12
CA LEU A 8 -2.02 -14.06 -10.50
C LEU A 8 -1.86 -14.07 -8.96
N PHE A 9 -1.78 -15.25 -8.35
CA PHE A 9 -1.47 -15.40 -6.93
C PHE A 9 -0.08 -14.84 -6.59
N PHE A 10 0.96 -15.22 -7.33
CA PHE A 10 2.31 -14.71 -7.11
C PHE A 10 2.44 -13.20 -7.36
N VAL A 11 1.82 -12.68 -8.43
CA VAL A 11 1.76 -11.23 -8.68
C VAL A 11 1.04 -10.51 -7.54
N GLY A 12 -0.07 -11.06 -7.05
CA GLY A 12 -0.78 -10.56 -5.88
C GLY A 12 0.09 -10.51 -4.63
N MET A 13 0.86 -11.57 -4.36
CA MET A 13 1.81 -11.62 -3.24
C MET A 13 2.90 -10.55 -3.34
N ILE A 14 3.51 -10.36 -4.52
CA ILE A 14 4.54 -9.33 -4.72
C ILE A 14 3.97 -7.94 -4.47
N ILE A 15 2.80 -7.63 -5.04
CA ILE A 15 2.12 -6.34 -4.87
C ILE A 15 1.75 -6.11 -3.40
N LEU A 16 1.26 -7.15 -2.71
CA LEU A 16 0.93 -7.09 -1.29
C LEU A 16 2.16 -6.77 -0.44
N ILE A 17 3.29 -7.46 -0.69
CA ILE A 17 4.55 -7.22 0.03
C ILE A 17 5.03 -5.78 -0.21
N LEU A 18 4.99 -5.29 -1.44
CA LEU A 18 5.37 -3.91 -1.76
C LEU A 18 4.49 -2.90 -1.02
N GLY A 19 3.18 -3.09 -1.01
CA GLY A 19 2.26 -2.21 -0.27
C GLY A 19 2.51 -2.21 1.23
N ILE A 20 2.73 -3.40 1.83
CA ILE A 20 3.05 -3.53 3.26
C ILE A 20 4.35 -2.84 3.62
N LEU A 21 5.41 -2.99 2.80
CA LEU A 21 6.69 -2.37 3.08
C LEU A 21 6.59 -0.84 3.13
N ILE A 22 5.93 -0.23 2.14
CA ILE A 22 5.70 1.23 2.11
C ILE A 22 4.98 1.67 3.40
N ILE A 23 3.92 0.97 3.79
CA ILE A 23 3.16 1.32 4.99
C ILE A 23 4.02 1.21 6.26
N ILE A 24 4.74 0.09 6.45
CA ILE A 24 5.54 -0.15 7.65
C ILE A 24 6.68 0.86 7.80
N PHE A 25 7.34 1.22 6.70
CA PHE A 25 8.46 2.16 6.75
C PHE A 25 8.01 3.61 6.93
N ASP A 26 6.94 4.02 6.27
CA ASP A 26 6.57 5.44 6.22
C ASP A 26 5.57 5.83 7.32
N TYR A 27 4.78 4.88 7.85
CA TYR A 27 3.74 5.18 8.84
C TYR A 27 4.28 5.77 10.15
N PRO A 28 5.38 5.26 10.76
CA PRO A 28 5.93 5.84 11.99
C PRO A 28 6.37 7.29 11.82
N GLN A 29 6.94 7.63 10.66
CA GLN A 29 7.38 8.99 10.34
C GLN A 29 6.18 9.92 10.16
N LEU A 30 5.14 9.44 9.46
CA LEU A 30 3.91 10.19 9.25
C LEU A 30 3.20 10.47 10.58
N GLN A 31 3.08 9.44 11.42
CA GLN A 31 2.47 9.53 12.74
C GLN A 31 3.19 10.53 13.64
N LEU A 32 4.52 10.61 13.57
CA LEU A 32 5.28 11.58 14.34
C LEU A 32 4.98 13.01 13.91
N LEU A 33 4.84 13.27 12.61
CA LEU A 33 4.51 14.60 12.10
C LEU A 33 3.04 14.98 12.30
N ASP A 34 2.11 14.04 12.17
CA ASP A 34 0.67 14.29 12.37
C ASP A 34 0.32 14.56 13.84
N ASN A 35 1.14 14.08 14.79
CA ASN A 35 0.94 14.31 16.23
C ASN A 35 1.60 15.59 16.75
N MET A 36 2.27 16.38 15.90
CA MET A 36 2.82 17.67 16.32
C MET A 36 1.71 18.69 16.54
N ASP A 37 1.82 19.47 17.62
CA ASP A 37 0.93 20.61 17.86
C ASP A 37 1.03 21.60 16.71
N SER A 38 -0.09 22.22 16.34
CA SER A 38 -0.17 23.08 15.16
C SER A 38 0.87 24.19 15.16
N GLU A 39 1.17 24.80 16.31
CA GLU A 39 2.19 25.84 16.44
C GLU A 39 3.58 25.32 16.07
N SER A 40 3.97 24.16 16.60
CA SER A 40 5.24 23.51 16.27
C SER A 40 5.32 23.10 14.79
N TYR A 41 4.18 22.66 14.23
CA TYR A 41 4.09 22.32 12.81
C TYR A 41 4.20 23.57 11.92
N TYR A 42 3.63 24.71 12.31
CA TYR A 42 3.77 25.97 11.57
C TYR A 42 5.21 26.48 11.55
N MET A 43 5.96 26.25 12.63
CA MET A 43 7.38 26.60 12.74
C MET A 43 8.32 25.67 11.95
N LEU A 44 7.82 24.57 11.37
CA LEU A 44 8.61 23.73 10.47
C LEU A 44 8.96 24.47 9.18
N ASP A 45 10.18 24.22 8.72
CA ASP A 45 10.65 24.62 7.39
C ASP A 45 9.74 24.09 6.28
N GLU A 46 9.59 24.87 5.20
CA GLU A 46 8.75 24.49 4.05
C GLU A 46 9.17 23.16 3.43
N GLU A 47 10.46 22.82 3.43
CA GLU A 47 10.96 21.54 2.94
C GLU A 47 10.38 20.38 3.75
N LYS A 48 10.35 20.52 5.09
CA LYS A 48 9.79 19.48 5.97
C LYS A 48 8.29 19.31 5.78
N LYS A 49 7.56 20.40 5.53
CA LYS A 49 6.12 20.34 5.19
C LYS A 49 5.87 19.65 3.84
N ASN A 50 6.74 19.89 2.86
CA ASN A 50 6.68 19.21 1.56
C ASN A 50 6.96 17.71 1.69
N ILE A 51 7.96 17.33 2.48
CA ILE A 51 8.26 15.92 2.80
C ILE A 51 7.05 15.25 3.46
N HIS A 52 6.41 15.92 4.42
CA HIS A 52 5.20 15.40 5.07
C HIS A 52 4.06 15.13 4.07
N GLN A 53 3.81 16.06 3.15
CA GLN A 53 2.80 15.89 2.10
C GLN A 53 3.14 14.73 1.16
N ARG A 54 4.41 14.59 0.75
CA ARG A 54 4.87 13.46 -0.07
C ARG A 54 4.66 12.13 0.63
N MET A 55 4.98 12.06 1.92
CA MET A 55 4.79 10.87 2.75
C MET A 55 3.31 10.47 2.88
N LYS A 56 2.39 11.44 2.95
CA LYS A 56 0.93 11.18 2.89
C LYS A 56 0.53 10.50 1.58
N ILE A 57 1.10 10.96 0.46
CA ILE A 57 0.85 10.37 -0.86
C ILE A 57 1.45 8.95 -0.92
N GLU A 58 2.68 8.75 -0.46
CA GLU A 58 3.36 7.45 -0.43
C GLU A 58 2.55 6.41 0.38
N ILE A 59 2.08 6.77 1.57
CA ILE A 59 1.19 5.92 2.38
C ILE A 59 -0.12 5.60 1.64
N THR A 60 -0.71 6.58 0.96
CA THR A 60 -1.94 6.37 0.18
C THR A 60 -1.70 5.38 -0.97
N VAL A 61 -0.56 5.49 -1.66
CA VAL A 61 -0.14 4.55 -2.71
C VAL A 61 0.11 3.16 -2.12
N GLY A 62 0.80 3.07 -0.97
CA GLY A 62 1.05 1.81 -0.25
C GLY A 62 -0.25 1.11 0.13
N ALA A 63 -1.24 1.84 0.66
CA ALA A 63 -2.57 1.32 0.96
C ALA A 63 -3.31 0.83 -0.30
N GLY A 64 -3.21 1.57 -1.40
CA GLY A 64 -3.76 1.16 -2.70
C GLY A 64 -3.16 -0.15 -3.21
N LEU A 65 -1.83 -0.29 -3.14
CA LEU A 65 -1.13 -1.53 -3.50
C LEU A 65 -1.54 -2.69 -2.58
N PHE A 66 -1.66 -2.44 -1.27
CA PHE A 66 -2.10 -3.46 -0.32
C PHE A 66 -3.49 -4.00 -0.66
N VAL A 67 -4.47 -3.12 -0.88
CA VAL A 67 -5.83 -3.51 -1.26
C VAL A 67 -5.85 -4.23 -2.61
N ALA A 68 -5.09 -3.74 -3.60
CA ALA A 68 -4.96 -4.40 -4.90
C ALA A 68 -4.36 -5.81 -4.78
N GLY A 69 -3.32 -5.97 -3.95
CA GLY A 69 -2.71 -7.26 -3.64
C GLY A 69 -3.71 -8.26 -3.06
N ILE A 70 -4.50 -7.85 -2.05
CA ILE A 70 -5.59 -8.67 -1.49
C ILE A 70 -6.60 -9.05 -2.57
N GLY A 71 -7.00 -8.08 -3.41
CA GLY A 71 -7.93 -8.31 -4.51
C GLY A 71 -7.43 -9.36 -5.49
N LEU A 72 -6.15 -9.29 -5.89
CA LEU A 72 -5.52 -10.27 -6.77
C LEU A 72 -5.46 -11.65 -6.12
N LEU A 73 -5.10 -11.74 -4.84
CA LEU A 73 -5.11 -13.00 -4.10
C LEU A 73 -6.51 -13.61 -4.09
N ALA A 74 -7.55 -12.83 -3.75
CA ALA A 74 -8.93 -13.31 -3.75
C ALA A 74 -9.36 -13.81 -5.14
N VAL A 75 -9.05 -13.04 -6.19
CA VAL A 75 -9.39 -13.39 -7.57
C VAL A 75 -8.65 -14.64 -8.05
N SER A 76 -7.43 -14.91 -7.55
CA SER A 76 -6.65 -16.09 -7.93
C SER A 76 -7.29 -17.43 -7.54
N PHE A 77 -8.21 -17.42 -6.57
CA PHE A 77 -8.98 -18.60 -6.14
C PHE A 77 -10.28 -18.80 -6.93
N LEU A 78 -10.70 -17.83 -7.75
CA LEU A 78 -11.96 -17.91 -8.50
C LEU A 78 -11.82 -18.82 -9.72
N LYS A 79 -12.72 -19.80 -9.86
CA LYS A 79 -12.82 -20.72 -11.02
C LYS A 79 -13.00 -20.02 -12.37
N ARG A 80 -13.44 -18.76 -12.38
CA ARG A 80 -13.75 -18.00 -13.61
C ARG A 80 -12.55 -17.82 -14.56
N PHE A 81 -11.32 -17.87 -14.05
CA PHE A 81 -10.12 -17.76 -14.90
C PHE A 81 -9.71 -19.09 -15.56
N GLU A 82 -10.07 -20.23 -14.99
CA GLU A 82 -9.84 -21.56 -15.59
C GLU A 82 -10.63 -21.72 -16.91
N ASN A 83 -11.82 -21.12 -16.98
CA ASN A 83 -12.70 -21.18 -18.16
C ASN A 83 -12.47 -20.10 -19.22
N ARG A 84 -11.58 -19.12 -19.00
CA ARG A 84 -11.33 -18.03 -19.98
C ARG A 84 -10.17 -18.30 -20.92
N PHE A 85 -9.32 -19.28 -20.59
CA PHE A 85 -8.16 -19.70 -21.37
C PHE A 85 -8.35 -21.06 -22.05
N ARG A 86 -9.55 -21.65 -22.02
CA ARG A 86 -9.86 -22.94 -22.62
C ARG A 86 -10.86 -22.80 -23.77
#